data_AF-A0A933RKN9-F1
#
_entry.id   AF-A0A933RKN9-F1
#
_cell.length_a   1.000
_cell.length_b   1.000
_cell.length_c   1.000
_cell.angle_alpha   90.00
_cell.angle_beta   90.00
_cell.angle_gamma   90.00
#
_symmetry.space_group_name_H-M   'P 1'
#
loop_
_entity.id
_entity.type
_entity.pdbx_description
1 polymer ?
#
loop_
_entity_poly.entity_id
_entity_poly.type
_entity_poly.pdbx_seq_one_letter_code
_entity_poly.pdbx_strand_id
1 'polypeptide(L)'
;MLSATTQLEIYTEILPESPDEEKELKRCRPGERLALCCLSDAKTSEGAVGVKRLSGETIGCLEKGICEKISPMLGEGEVGAIVLLTTGGGFFSKQPRHCYIKITA
;
A
#
# COMPACT_ATOMS: atom_id res chain seq x y z
N MET A 1 11.67 -6.18 32.50
CA MET A 1 11.20 -5.07 31.66
C MET A 1 10.66 -5.68 30.38
N LEU A 2 9.34 -5.86 30.28
CA LEU A 2 8.72 -6.35 29.05
C LEU A 2 8.66 -5.16 28.09
N SER A 3 9.58 -5.12 27.12
CA SER A 3 9.47 -4.19 26.01
C SER A 3 8.26 -4.63 25.20
N ALA A 4 7.14 -3.93 25.35
CA ALA A 4 6.00 -4.12 24.47
C ALA A 4 6.45 -3.65 23.09
N THR A 5 6.79 -4.59 22.21
CA THR A 5 6.97 -4.31 20.79
C THR A 5 5.61 -3.87 20.29
N THR A 6 5.36 -2.56 20.28
CA THR A 6 4.13 -1.98 19.78
C THR A 6 4.07 -2.27 18.29
N GLN A 7 3.38 -3.34 17.91
CA GLN A 7 3.08 -3.63 16.51
C GLN A 7 2.32 -2.43 15.96
N LEU A 8 2.90 -1.74 14.97
CA LEU A 8 2.26 -0.59 14.37
C LEU A 8 1.24 -1.10 13.35
N GLU A 9 -0.03 -0.83 13.60
CA GLU A 9 -1.12 -1.13 12.67
C GLU A 9 -1.64 0.16 12.04
N ILE A 10 -1.47 0.28 10.71
CA ILE A 10 -1.99 1.42 9.95
C ILE A 10 -3.03 0.92 8.94
N TYR A 11 -4.15 1.61 8.88
CA TYR A 11 -5.23 1.36 7.94
C TYR A 11 -5.27 2.50 6.93
N THR A 12 -5.14 2.18 5.64
CA THR A 12 -5.05 3.19 4.58
C THR A 12 -5.52 2.65 3.24
N GLU A 13 -5.61 3.52 2.25
CA GLU A 13 -5.99 3.21 0.88
C GLU A 13 -4.76 3.27 -0.04
N ILE A 14 -4.71 2.40 -1.05
CA ILE A 14 -3.72 2.48 -2.12
C ILE A 14 -4.18 3.52 -3.15
N LEU A 15 -3.31 4.48 -3.46
CA LEU A 15 -3.55 5.51 -4.46
C LEU A 15 -2.78 5.18 -5.75
N PRO A 16 -3.46 4.78 -6.85
CA PRO A 16 -2.80 4.59 -8.13
C PRO A 16 -2.46 5.95 -8.75
N GLU A 17 -1.24 6.10 -9.27
CA GLU A 17 -0.75 7.31 -9.93
C GLU A 17 -0.72 7.15 -11.47
N SER A 18 -0.92 5.93 -11.98
CA SER A 18 -0.97 5.63 -13.41
C SER A 18 -2.14 4.72 -13.81
N PRO A 19 -2.57 4.73 -15.08
CA PRO A 19 -3.60 3.82 -15.58
C PRO A 19 -3.23 2.34 -15.47
N ASP A 20 -1.94 2.00 -15.48
CA ASP A 20 -1.49 0.61 -15.33
C ASP A 20 -1.58 0.16 -13.88
N GLU A 21 -1.22 1.02 -12.92
CA GLU A 21 -1.47 0.79 -11.49
C GLU A 21 -2.98 0.64 -11.21
N GLU A 22 -3.84 1.45 -11.85
CA GLU A 22 -5.29 1.30 -11.70
C GLU A 22 -5.80 -0.08 -12.19
N LYS A 23 -5.18 -0.64 -13.25
CA LYS A 23 -5.49 -2.00 -13.70
C LYS A 23 -5.03 -3.05 -12.70
N GLU A 24 -3.86 -2.89 -12.10
CA GLU A 24 -3.34 -3.83 -11.10
C GLU A 24 -4.12 -3.74 -9.79
N LEU A 25 -4.58 -2.56 -9.40
CA LEU A 25 -5.45 -2.32 -8.25
C LEU A 25 -6.82 -2.98 -8.44
N LYS A 26 -7.35 -2.99 -9.67
CA LYS A 26 -8.56 -3.76 -10.03
C LYS A 26 -8.39 -5.27 -9.90
N ARG A 27 -7.18 -5.78 -9.80
CA ARG A 27 -6.92 -7.21 -9.59
C ARG A 27 -6.70 -7.57 -8.13
N CYS A 28 -6.57 -6.59 -7.22
CA CYS A 28 -6.37 -6.84 -5.79
C CYS A 28 -7.54 -7.61 -5.19
N ARG A 29 -7.26 -8.51 -4.25
CA ARG A 29 -8.28 -9.31 -3.56
C ARG A 29 -8.14 -9.20 -2.05
N PRO A 30 -9.25 -9.19 -1.29
CA PRO A 30 -9.20 -9.32 0.17
C PRO A 30 -8.34 -10.52 0.61
N GLY A 31 -7.48 -10.31 1.60
CA GLY A 31 -6.52 -11.29 2.11
C GLY A 31 -5.20 -11.37 1.33
N GLU A 32 -5.06 -10.65 0.22
CA GLU A 32 -3.81 -10.60 -0.55
C GLU A 32 -2.70 -9.88 0.24
N ARG A 33 -1.51 -10.48 0.26
CA ARG A 33 -0.31 -9.88 0.85
C ARG A 33 0.39 -9.00 -0.17
N LEU A 34 0.82 -7.83 0.28
CA LEU A 34 1.50 -6.81 -0.51
C LEU A 34 2.81 -6.44 0.17
N ALA A 35 3.79 -6.04 -0.64
CA ALA A 35 5.06 -5.50 -0.20
C ALA A 35 5.01 -3.98 -0.27
N LEU A 36 5.70 -3.33 0.68
CA LEU A 36 5.94 -1.89 0.65
C LEU A 36 7.39 -1.61 0.28
N CYS A 37 7.64 -0.55 -0.47
CA CYS A 37 8.99 -0.13 -0.81
C CYS A 37 9.10 1.40 -0.87
N CYS A 38 10.25 1.94 -0.48
CA CYS A 38 10.54 3.35 -0.71
C CYS A 38 10.64 3.62 -2.22
N LEU A 39 9.90 4.61 -2.71
CA LEU A 39 10.05 5.12 -4.06
C LEU A 39 11.10 6.23 -4.03
N SER A 40 12.20 6.00 -4.73
CA SER A 40 13.30 6.97 -4.88
C SER A 40 13.23 7.74 -6.21
N ASP A 41 12.13 7.62 -6.96
CA ASP A 41 12.02 8.24 -8.27
C ASP A 41 11.75 9.74 -8.19
N ALA A 42 12.39 10.50 -9.09
CA ALA A 42 12.38 11.97 -9.16
C ALA A 42 10.99 12.61 -9.37
N LYS A 43 9.94 11.81 -9.62
CA LYS A 43 8.55 12.27 -9.78
C LYS A 43 7.73 12.20 -8.49
N THR A 44 8.16 11.37 -7.54
CA THR A 44 7.51 11.20 -6.24
C THR A 44 8.28 11.98 -5.19
N SER A 45 7.56 12.58 -4.23
CA SER A 45 8.20 13.30 -3.13
C SER A 45 9.18 12.38 -2.39
N GLU A 46 10.34 12.90 -1.96
CA GLU A 46 11.28 12.17 -1.10
C GLU A 46 10.52 11.49 0.05
N GLY A 47 10.70 10.18 0.22
CA GLY A 47 10.04 9.39 1.26
C GLY A 47 8.68 8.81 0.87
N ALA A 48 8.26 8.90 -0.39
CA ALA A 48 7.05 8.19 -0.87
C ALA A 48 7.19 6.68 -0.70
N VAL A 49 6.10 6.02 -0.30
CA VAL A 49 6.03 4.58 -0.11
C VAL A 49 5.12 3.98 -1.18
N GLY A 50 5.72 3.17 -2.04
CA GLY A 50 5.04 2.40 -3.07
C GLY A 50 4.52 1.09 -2.52
N VAL A 51 3.39 0.65 -3.05
CA VAL A 51 2.75 -0.63 -2.76
C VAL A 51 2.88 -1.54 -3.96
N LYS A 52 3.44 -2.73 -3.75
CA LYS A 52 3.68 -3.72 -4.81
C LYS A 52 3.08 -5.07 -4.45
N ARG A 53 2.69 -5.83 -5.46
CA ARG A 53 2.43 -7.27 -5.30
C ARG A 53 3.72 -7.98 -4.94
N LEU A 54 3.61 -9.14 -4.31
CA LEU A 54 4.76 -10.03 -4.08
C LEU A 54 5.38 -10.54 -5.39
N SER A 55 4.63 -10.53 -6.50
CA SER A 55 5.11 -10.82 -7.86
C SER A 55 5.88 -9.65 -8.51
N GLY A 56 5.86 -8.45 -7.90
CA GLY A 56 6.69 -7.30 -8.30
C GLY A 56 5.94 -6.14 -8.96
N GLU A 57 4.66 -6.31 -9.32
CA GLU A 57 3.89 -5.24 -9.96
C GLU A 57 3.50 -4.13 -8.98
N THR A 58 3.69 -2.88 -9.39
CA THR A 58 3.25 -1.71 -8.62
C THR A 58 1.75 -1.50 -8.76
N ILE A 59 1.10 -1.24 -7.63
CA ILE A 59 -0.35 -1.06 -7.51
C ILE A 59 -0.70 0.41 -7.23
N GLY A 60 0.26 1.16 -6.68
CA GLY A 60 0.13 2.57 -6.37
C GLY A 60 1.05 2.96 -5.21
N CYS A 61 0.75 4.08 -4.57
CA CYS A 61 1.47 4.61 -3.42
C CYS A 61 0.54 4.86 -2.23
N LEU A 62 1.14 5.15 -1.08
CA LEU A 62 0.43 5.55 0.13
C LEU A 62 0.28 7.07 0.19
N GLU A 63 -0.71 7.55 0.94
CA GLU A 63 -0.83 8.97 1.27
C GLU A 63 0.43 9.50 1.97
N LYS A 64 0.76 10.77 1.72
CA LYS A 64 1.97 11.42 2.27
C LYS A 64 2.11 11.28 3.78
N GLY A 65 1.02 11.47 4.54
CA GLY A 65 1.05 11.35 6.01
C GLY A 65 1.27 9.93 6.51
N ILE A 66 1.00 8.91 5.68
CA ILE A 66 1.32 7.51 5.98
C ILE A 66 2.76 7.20 5.57
N CYS A 67 3.21 7.73 4.42
CA CYS A 67 4.58 7.61 3.96
C CYS A 67 5.59 8.07 5.03
N GLU A 68 5.35 9.20 5.69
CA GLU A 68 6.21 9.73 6.77
C GLU A 68 6.33 8.79 7.98
N LYS A 69 5.30 7.97 8.25
CA LYS A 69 5.30 7.00 9.35
C LYS A 69 5.99 5.69 8.97
N ILE A 70 5.79 5.24 7.74
CA ILE A 70 6.25 3.93 7.26
C ILE A 70 7.68 3.97 6.69
N SER A 71 8.05 5.06 5.99
CA SER A 71 9.38 5.21 5.39
C SER A 71 10.56 4.93 6.33
N PRO A 72 10.59 5.38 7.61
CA PRO A 72 11.69 5.03 8.51
C PRO A 72 11.72 3.54 8.87
N MET A 73 10.57 2.86 8.87
CA MET A 73 10.46 1.46 9.28
C MET A 73 10.85 0.47 8.16
N LEU A 74 10.76 0.90 6.89
CA LEU A 74 11.12 0.06 5.74
C LEU A 74 12.60 -0.34 5.71
N GLY A 75 13.47 0.39 6.42
CA GLY A 75 14.90 0.05 6.57
C GLY A 75 15.21 -0.92 7.71
N GLU A 76 14.27 -1.15 8.64
CA GLU A 76 14.52 -1.83 9.91
C GLU A 76 13.84 -3.22 10.03
N GLY A 77 12.96 -3.61 9.10
CA GLY A 77 12.30 -4.92 9.15
C GLY A 77 11.24 -5.20 8.06
N GLU A 78 10.57 -6.36 8.16
CA GLU A 78 9.48 -6.79 7.27
C GLU A 78 8.21 -5.95 7.49
N VAL A 79 8.17 -4.74 6.94
CA VAL A 79 6.90 -4.01 6.83
C VAL A 79 6.06 -4.66 5.72
N GLY A 80 4.96 -5.30 6.14
CA GLY A 80 4.03 -5.96 5.25
C GLY A 80 2.70 -5.22 5.16
N ALA A 81 1.96 -5.45 4.08
CA ALA A 81 0.58 -4.99 3.96
C ALA A 81 -0.35 -6.15 3.55
N ILE A 82 -1.59 -6.11 4.02
CA ILE A 82 -2.65 -7.05 3.66
C ILE A 82 -3.86 -6.27 3.18
N VAL A 83 -4.42 -6.66 2.04
CA VAL A 83 -5.69 -6.11 1.54
C VAL A 83 -6.82 -6.54 2.46
N LEU A 84 -7.51 -5.58 3.07
CA LEU A 84 -8.67 -5.83 3.91
C LEU A 84 -9.92 -5.99 3.07
N LEU A 85 -10.16 -5.02 2.19
CA LEU A 85 -11.33 -4.98 1.34
C LEU A 85 -11.06 -4.17 0.08
N THR A 86 -11.80 -4.49 -0.97
CA THR A 86 -11.81 -3.74 -2.22
C THR A 86 -13.23 -3.27 -2.51
N THR A 87 -13.40 -2.00 -2.88
CA THR A 87 -14.69 -1.43 -3.29
C THR A 87 -14.63 -0.96 -4.75
N GLY A 88 -15.79 -0.74 -5.36
CA GLY A 88 -15.89 -0.26 -6.75
C GLY A 88 -15.44 -1.28 -7.81
N GLY A 89 -15.38 -0.85 -9.08
CA GLY A 89 -14.87 -1.68 -10.19
C GLY A 89 -15.71 -2.90 -10.60
N GLY A 90 -17.00 -2.94 -10.23
CA GLY A 90 -17.94 -3.93 -10.76
C GLY A 90 -18.31 -3.63 -12.23
N PHE A 91 -18.67 -4.66 -13.00
CA PHE A 91 -19.04 -4.54 -14.42
C PHE A 91 -20.16 -3.50 -14.70
N PHE A 92 -20.98 -3.21 -13.69
CA PHE A 92 -22.06 -2.21 -13.75
C PHE A 92 -21.79 -0.92 -12.96
N SER A 93 -20.65 -0.81 -12.27
CA SER A 93 -20.32 0.36 -11.46
C SER A 93 -19.27 1.20 -12.16
N LYS A 94 -19.61 2.47 -12.44
CA LYS A 94 -18.67 3.49 -12.92
C LYS A 94 -17.75 4.02 -11.81
N GLN A 95 -17.85 3.49 -10.59
CA GLN A 95 -17.04 3.96 -9.48
C GLN A 95 -15.60 3.47 -9.60
N PRO A 96 -14.61 4.33 -9.30
CA PRO A 96 -13.22 3.91 -9.21
C PRO A 96 -13.07 2.76 -8.22
N ARG A 97 -12.12 1.86 -8.51
CA ARG A 97 -11.79 0.75 -7.62
C ARG A 97 -10.93 1.31 -6.50
N HIS A 98 -11.32 1.05 -5.26
CA HIS A 98 -10.51 1.39 -4.09
C HIS A 98 -10.01 0.11 -3.42
N CYS A 99 -8.81 0.17 -2.86
CA CYS A 99 -8.17 -0.95 -2.18
C CYS A 99 -7.69 -0.50 -0.80
N TYR A 100 -8.35 -0.99 0.25
CA TYR A 100 -7.98 -0.67 1.62
C TYR A 100 -7.08 -1.76 2.18
N ILE A 101 -5.98 -1.34 2.80
CA ILE A 101 -4.94 -2.22 3.31
C ILE A 101 -4.71 -1.97 4.80
N LYS A 102 -4.28 -3.03 5.48
CA LYS A 102 -3.66 -2.99 6.80
C LYS A 102 -2.17 -3.15 6.63
N ILE A 103 -1.40 -2.19 7.12
CA ILE A 103 0.05 -2.25 7.19
C ILE A 103 0.43 -2.68 8.60
N THR A 104 1.38 -3.61 8.69
CA THR A 104 1.96 -4.10 9.94
C THR A 104 3.48 -3.92 9.88
N ALA A 105 4.02 -3.27 10.91
CA ALA A 105 5.45 -3.00 11.08
C ALA A 105 5.87 -3.24 12.54
#